data_AF-A0A972UV70-F1
#
_entry.id   AF-A0A972UV70-F1
#
_cell.length_a   1.000
_cell.length_b   1.000
_cell.length_c   1.000
_cell.angle_alpha   90.00
_cell.angle_beta   90.00
_cell.angle_gamma   90.00
#
_symmetry.space_group_name_H-M   'P 1'
#
loop_
_entity.id
_entity.type
_entity.pdbx_description
1 polymer ?
#
loop_
_entity_poly.entity_id
_entity_poly.type
_entity_poly.pdbx_seq_one_letter_code
_entity_poly.pdbx_strand_id
1 'polypeptide(L)'
;KFTNWDWIYGYSPAYSFKNKMNAGSKVLEVGLEVKKGIIQECQITGDYFPEKKSKLIEKELHYKKHDYPTIKEILDKIQIKVQNKIIDIFF
;
A
#
# COMPACT_ATOMS: atom_id res chain seq x y z
N LYS A 1 -19.99 8.52 -10.35
CA LYS A 1 -19.04 9.62 -10.07
C LYS A 1 -18.26 9.20 -8.83
N PHE A 2 -17.06 8.67 -9.02
CA PHE A 2 -16.25 8.13 -7.93
C PHE A 2 -15.54 9.26 -7.18
N THR A 3 -15.51 9.07 -5.87
CA THR A 3 -15.51 10.05 -4.80
C THR A 3 -14.19 10.81 -4.67
N ASN A 4 -14.34 12.05 -4.18
CA ASN A 4 -13.34 13.10 -4.00
C ASN A 4 -11.91 12.66 -3.64
N TRP A 5 -10.99 13.25 -4.41
CA TRP A 5 -9.57 13.40 -4.15
C TRP A 5 -9.36 14.60 -3.21
N ASP A 6 -9.82 14.51 -1.97
CA ASP A 6 -9.61 15.58 -0.99
C ASP A 6 -8.31 15.31 -0.22
N TRP A 7 -7.20 15.75 -0.81
CA TRP A 7 -5.88 15.82 -0.17
C TRP A 7 -5.91 16.92 0.89
N ILE A 8 -6.24 16.60 2.13
CA ILE A 8 -6.21 17.59 3.22
C ILE A 8 -4.81 17.61 3.85
N TYR A 9 -3.95 18.46 3.29
CA TYR A 9 -2.65 18.81 3.84
C TYR A 9 -2.84 19.56 5.17
N GLY A 10 -2.58 18.92 6.30
CA GLY A 10 -2.88 19.48 7.62
C GLY A 10 -2.02 18.95 8.76
N TYR A 11 -0.83 19.56 8.91
CA TYR A 11 0.00 19.68 10.13
C TYR A 11 0.40 18.39 10.90
N SER A 12 1.72 18.18 11.02
CA SER A 12 2.46 16.88 11.02
C SER A 12 2.54 16.35 9.59
N PRO A 13 3.72 15.98 9.03
CA PRO A 13 3.80 15.56 7.63
C PRO A 13 3.15 14.17 7.51
N ALA A 14 1.82 14.14 7.49
CA ALA A 14 1.08 13.07 6.88
C ALA A 14 1.48 13.13 5.42
N TYR A 15 2.39 12.26 5.02
CA TYR A 15 2.74 12.14 3.62
C TYR A 15 1.88 11.02 3.07
N SER A 16 1.26 11.32 1.94
CA SER A 16 0.61 10.33 1.11
C SER A 16 1.38 10.23 -0.19
N PHE A 17 1.52 9.02 -0.70
CA PHE A 17 2.19 8.77 -1.96
C PHE A 17 1.45 7.69 -2.73
N LYS A 18 1.66 7.69 -4.04
CA LYS A 18 1.12 6.68 -4.94
C LYS A 18 2.23 6.18 -5.84
N ASN A 19 2.54 4.92 -5.70
CA ASN A 19 3.55 4.24 -6.49
C ASN A 19 2.89 3.28 -7.48
N LYS A 20 3.50 3.18 -8.65
CA LYS A 20 3.04 2.31 -9.74
C LYS A 20 4.18 1.42 -10.20
N MET A 21 3.90 0.13 -10.31
CA MET A 21 4.83 -0.87 -10.81
C MET A 21 4.18 -1.67 -11.93
N ASN A 22 4.89 -1.80 -13.04
CA ASN A 22 4.51 -2.66 -14.14
C ASN A 22 5.29 -3.97 -14.05
N ALA A 23 4.59 -5.08 -13.87
CA ALA A 23 5.14 -6.43 -13.83
C ALA A 23 4.76 -7.19 -15.10
N GLY A 24 5.36 -6.79 -16.23
CA GLY A 24 5.04 -7.34 -17.55
C GLY A 24 3.61 -6.96 -17.97
N SER A 25 2.71 -7.94 -18.08
CA SER A 25 1.31 -7.73 -18.45
C SER A 25 0.41 -7.30 -17.30
N LYS A 26 0.93 -7.20 -16.07
CA LYS A 26 0.16 -6.82 -14.87
C LYS A 26 0.64 -5.48 -14.33
N VAL A 27 -0.30 -4.70 -13.80
CA VAL A 27 -0.04 -3.40 -13.17
C VAL A 27 -0.40 -3.49 -11.68
N LEU A 28 0.47 -2.95 -10.84
CA LEU A 28 0.24 -2.75 -9.42
C LEU A 28 0.36 -1.26 -9.11
N GLU A 29 -0.67 -0.70 -8.49
CA GLU A 29 -0.68 0.66 -7.99
C GLU A 29 -0.97 0.61 -6.49
N VAL A 30 -0.12 1.26 -5.70
CA VAL A 30 -0.25 1.31 -4.23
C VAL A 30 -0.27 2.77 -3.81
N GLY A 31 -1.36 3.18 -3.18
CA GLY A 31 -1.49 4.44 -2.47
C GLY A 31 -1.36 4.21 -0.97
N LEU A 32 -0.55 4.99 -0.29
CA LEU A 32 -0.38 4.94 1.15
C LEU A 32 -0.54 6.33 1.73
N GLU A 33 -1.20 6.42 2.87
CA GLU A 33 -1.21 7.60 3.73
C GLU A 33 -0.54 7.24 5.04
N VAL A 34 0.54 7.94 5.38
CA VAL A 34 1.34 7.65 6.56
C VAL A 34 1.41 8.88 7.45
N LYS A 35 0.94 8.74 8.69
CA LYS A 35 0.97 9.80 9.70
C LYS A 35 1.83 9.37 10.88
N LYS A 36 2.89 10.15 11.17
CA LYS A 36 3.85 9.85 12.25
C LYS A 36 4.47 8.44 12.15
N GLY A 37 4.73 7.97 10.92
CA GLY A 37 5.28 6.63 10.67
C GLY A 37 4.28 5.49 10.80
N ILE A 38 2.98 5.78 10.90
CA ILE A 38 1.90 4.80 10.95
C ILE A 38 1.04 4.93 9.70
N ILE A 39 0.84 3.84 8.99
CA ILE A 39 -0.05 3.74 7.83
C ILE A 39 -1.48 3.98 8.32
N GLN A 40 -2.04 5.12 7.96
CA GLN A 40 -3.43 5.47 8.22
C GLN A 40 -4.34 4.83 7.19
N GLU A 41 -3.94 4.83 5.92
CA GLU A 41 -4.71 4.25 4.85
C GLU A 41 -3.78 3.59 3.82
N CYS A 42 -4.22 2.45 3.28
CA CYS A 42 -3.54 1.76 2.20
C CYS A 42 -4.60 1.45 1.14
N GLN A 43 -4.33 1.88 -0.08
CA GLN A 43 -5.17 1.64 -1.24
C GLN A 43 -4.37 0.85 -2.27
N ILE A 44 -4.83 -0.35 -2.65
CA ILE A 44 -4.16 -1.20 -3.63
C ILE A 44 -5.07 -1.39 -4.83
N THR A 45 -4.59 -0.96 -6.00
CA THR A 45 -5.32 -1.02 -7.26
C THR A 45 -4.51 -1.69 -8.35
N GLY A 46 -5.21 -2.19 -9.38
CA GLY A 46 -4.61 -2.88 -10.52
C GLY A 46 -4.82 -4.40 -10.52
N ASP A 47 -4.36 -5.04 -11.59
CA ASP A 47 -4.59 -6.47 -11.89
C ASP A 47 -3.49 -7.41 -11.35
N TYR A 48 -2.55 -6.87 -10.57
CA TYR A 48 -1.46 -7.68 -10.01
C TYR A 48 -1.97 -8.69 -8.97
N PHE A 49 -2.77 -8.21 -8.03
CA PHE A 49 -3.37 -9.03 -6.97
C PHE A 49 -4.87 -9.26 -7.24
N PRO A 50 -5.40 -10.45 -6.90
CA PRO A 50 -6.85 -10.64 -6.84
C PRO A 50 -7.46 -9.68 -5.82
N GLU A 51 -8.65 -9.14 -6.09
CA GLU A 51 -9.33 -8.17 -5.22
C GLU A 51 -9.39 -8.61 -3.75
N LYS A 52 -9.64 -9.90 -3.50
CA LYS A 52 -9.66 -10.48 -2.15
C LYS A 52 -8.33 -10.31 -1.41
N LYS A 53 -7.20 -10.46 -2.11
CA LYS A 53 -5.87 -10.29 -1.52
C LYS A 53 -5.55 -8.81 -1.32
N SER A 54 -5.87 -7.94 -2.29
CA SER A 54 -5.69 -6.49 -2.16
C SER A 54 -6.37 -5.97 -0.89
N LYS A 55 -7.67 -6.26 -0.72
CA LYS A 55 -8.44 -5.87 0.47
C LYS A 55 -7.88 -6.42 1.78
N LEU A 56 -7.30 -7.63 1.74
CA LEU A 56 -6.67 -8.23 2.91
C LEU A 56 -5.38 -7.48 3.28
N ILE A 57 -4.53 -7.16 2.30
CA ILE A 57 -3.28 -6.41 2.53
C ILE A 57 -3.61 -5.01 3.06
N GLU A 58 -4.55 -4.29 2.43
CA GLU A 58 -5.00 -2.96 2.85
C GLU A 58 -5.44 -2.98 4.32
N LYS A 59 -6.25 -3.98 4.69
CA LYS A 59 -6.73 -4.17 6.06
C LYS A 59 -5.63 -4.54 7.06
N GLU A 60 -4.68 -5.39 6.67
CA GLU A 60 -3.60 -5.81 7.57
C GLU A 60 -2.56 -4.68 7.76
N LEU A 61 -2.35 -3.82 6.77
CA LEU A 61 -1.45 -2.66 6.83
C LEU A 61 -2.06 -1.46 7.55
N HIS A 62 -3.38 -1.37 7.61
CA HIS A 62 -4.09 -0.30 8.32
C HIS A 62 -3.68 -0.25 9.81
N TYR A 63 -3.32 0.93 10.30
CA TYR A 63 -2.74 1.18 11.63
C TYR A 63 -1.43 0.43 11.93
N LYS A 64 -0.70 -0.04 10.91
CA LYS A 64 0.63 -0.62 11.10
C LYS A 64 1.73 0.41 10.91
N LYS A 65 2.89 0.09 11.45
CA LYS A 65 4.07 0.93 11.29
C LYS A 65 4.57 0.83 9.84
N HIS A 66 4.88 1.97 9.26
CA HIS A 66 5.44 2.07 7.92
C HIS A 66 6.94 1.76 7.97
N ASP A 67 7.27 0.47 8.12
CA ASP A 67 8.64 -0.03 8.09
C ASP A 67 8.76 -1.32 7.29
N TYR A 68 9.97 -1.55 6.77
CA TYR A 68 10.26 -2.68 5.90
C TYR A 68 9.92 -4.04 6.54
N PRO A 69 10.33 -4.36 7.79
CA PRO A 69 10.02 -5.66 8.37
C PRO A 69 8.52 -5.89 8.55
N THR A 70 7.76 -4.88 9.00
CA THR A 70 6.30 -4.99 9.20
C THR A 70 5.58 -5.29 7.89
N ILE A 71 5.92 -4.56 6.81
CA ILE A 71 5.31 -4.78 5.49
C ILE A 71 5.68 -6.17 4.97
N LYS A 72 6.95 -6.57 5.11
CA LYS A 72 7.41 -7.89 4.70
C LYS A 72 6.67 -9.01 5.42
N GLU A 73 6.50 -8.94 6.74
CA GLU A 73 5.78 -9.93 7.54
C GLU A 73 4.32 -10.08 7.11
N ILE A 74 3.65 -8.95 6.83
CA ILE A 74 2.25 -8.97 6.37
C ILE A 74 2.12 -9.61 4.99
N LEU A 75 3.02 -9.27 4.06
CA LEU A 75 3.02 -9.87 2.72
C LEU A 75 3.34 -11.37 2.75
N ASP A 76 4.25 -11.79 3.62
CA ASP A 76 4.60 -13.20 3.84
C ASP A 76 3.40 -13.99 4.40
N LYS A 77 2.72 -13.43 5.40
CA LYS A 77 1.50 -14.00 5.99
C LYS A 77 0.38 -14.20 4.97
N ILE A 78 0.27 -13.33 3.96
CA ILE A 78 -0.74 -13.39 2.88
C ILE A 78 -0.29 -14.35 1.74
N GLN A 79 0.84 -15.03 1.92
CA GLN A 79 1.45 -15.95 0.95
C GLN A 79 1.65 -15.28 -0.41
N ILE A 80 2.10 -14.04 -0.41
CA ILE A 80 2.53 -13.34 -1.62
C ILE A 80 3.99 -13.69 -1.81
N LYS A 81 4.39 -14.13 -3.02
CA LYS A 81 5.81 -14.32 -3.34
C LYS A 81 6.52 -12.99 -3.13
N VAL A 82 7.23 -12.88 -2.01
CA VAL A 82 7.94 -11.67 -1.62
C VAL A 82 9.11 -11.48 -2.58
N GLN A 83 8.87 -10.71 -3.63
CA GLN A 83 9.93 -10.14 -4.44
C GLN A 83 10.25 -8.77 -3.85
N ASN A 84 11.53 -8.45 -3.64
CA ASN A 84 11.94 -7.19 -3.04
C ASN A 84 11.30 -5.99 -3.77
N LYS A 85 11.20 -6.05 -5.11
CA LYS A 85 10.51 -5.04 -5.93
C LYS A 85 9.06 -4.76 -5.53
N ILE A 86 8.34 -5.75 -4.99
CA ILE A 86 6.97 -5.55 -4.50
C ILE A 86 7.00 -4.77 -3.19
N ILE A 87 7.98 -5.01 -2.31
CA ILE A 87 8.10 -4.25 -1.06
C ILE A 87 8.51 -2.81 -1.36
N ASP A 88 9.42 -2.62 -2.32
CA ASP A 88 9.87 -1.28 -2.74
C ASP A 88 8.72 -0.39 -3.23
N ILE A 89 7.62 -0.94 -3.76
CA ILE A 89 6.46 -0.12 -4.17
C ILE A 89 5.74 0.52 -2.97
N PHE A 90 5.92 -0.01 -1.77
CA PHE A 90 5.36 0.56 -0.54
C PHE A 90 6.29 1.63 0.04
N PHE A 91 7.37 2.06 -0.62
CA PHE A 91 8.27 3.11 -0.16
C PHE A 91 8.56 4.13 -1.27
#